data_AF-A0A428P381-F1
#
_entry.id   AF-A0A428P381-F1
#
_cell.length_a   1.000
_cell.length_b   1.000
_cell.length_c   1.000
_cell.angle_alpha   90.00
_cell.angle_beta   90.00
_cell.angle_gamma   90.00
#
_symmetry.space_group_name_H-M   'P 1'
#
loop_
_entity.id
_entity.type
_entity.pdbx_description
1 polymer ?
#
loop_
_entity_poly.entity_id
_entity_poly.type
_entity_poly.pdbx_seq_one_letter_code
_entity_poly.pdbx_strand_id
1 'polypeptide(L)'
;MTLSLQRLPLHIIAEILGQLDTIKELGPPVFSHRIFHDALHDNLHAIARRILTRQVPDGILPYSLVLLKTTQIDVMDRNAVNLLISRLENIDPSPSLVHLSLAEYAFISQNQVAIKWMIQDMGC
;
A
#
# COMPACT_ATOMS: atom_id res chain seq x y z
N MET A 1 -19.58 -5.73 -30.49
CA MET A 1 -20.45 -5.66 -29.29
C MET A 1 -19.65 -5.01 -28.18
N THR A 2 -19.98 -3.79 -27.77
CA THR A 2 -19.33 -3.12 -26.64
C THR A 2 -20.00 -3.58 -25.34
N LEU A 3 -19.28 -4.37 -24.54
CA LEU A 3 -19.70 -4.68 -23.17
C LEU A 3 -19.62 -3.39 -22.36
N SER A 4 -20.77 -2.92 -21.86
CA SER A 4 -20.79 -1.77 -20.96
C SER A 4 -20.17 -2.18 -19.62
N LEU A 5 -19.16 -1.43 -19.16
CA LEU A 5 -18.53 -1.56 -17.85
C LEU A 5 -19.56 -1.62 -16.71
N GLN A 6 -20.71 -0.96 -16.87
CA GLN A 6 -21.80 -0.92 -15.90
C GLN A 6 -22.45 -2.29 -15.62
N ARG A 7 -22.24 -3.28 -16.49
CA ARG A 7 -22.79 -4.64 -16.33
C ARG A 7 -21.78 -5.62 -15.73
N LEU A 8 -20.54 -5.19 -15.48
CA LEU A 8 -19.53 -6.04 -14.89
C LEU A 8 -19.70 -6.10 -13.36
N PRO A 9 -19.45 -7.25 -12.74
CA PRO A 9 -19.40 -7.36 -11.28
C PRO A 9 -18.32 -6.45 -10.68
N LEU A 10 -18.56 -5.91 -9.48
CA LEU A 10 -17.63 -5.00 -8.81
C LEU A 10 -16.24 -5.62 -8.57
N HIS A 11 -16.15 -6.93 -8.31
CA HIS A 11 -14.86 -7.60 -8.15
C HIS A 11 -14.03 -7.58 -9.45
N ILE A 12 -14.66 -7.63 -10.63
CA ILE A 12 -13.96 -7.50 -11.92
C ILE A 12 -13.48 -6.06 -12.12
N ILE A 13 -14.28 -5.08 -11.72
CA ILE A 13 -13.87 -3.67 -11.74
C ILE A 13 -12.69 -3.43 -10.80
N ALA A 14 -12.72 -4.04 -9.60
CA ALA A 14 -11.61 -4.02 -8.65
C ALA A 14 -10.35 -4.69 -9.23
N GLU A 15 -10.49 -5.81 -9.93
CA GLU A 15 -9.38 -6.46 -10.63
C GLU A 15 -8.73 -5.52 -11.66
N ILE A 16 -9.54 -4.76 -12.41
CA ILE A 16 -9.07 -3.75 -13.37
C ILE A 16 -8.35 -2.60 -12.65
N LEU A 17 -8.94 -2.05 -11.58
CA LEU A 17 -8.31 -0.99 -10.78
C LEU A 17 -6.98 -1.47 -10.16
N GLY A 18 -6.89 -2.74 -9.76
CA GLY A 18 -5.66 -3.35 -9.27
C GLY A 18 -4.56 -3.52 -10.32
N GLN A 19 -4.84 -3.23 -11.60
CA GLN A 19 -3.83 -3.23 -12.66
C GLN A 19 -3.07 -1.91 -12.81
N LEU A 20 -3.49 -0.86 -12.10
CA LEU A 20 -2.80 0.43 -12.13
C LEU A 20 -1.38 0.34 -11.57
N ASP A 21 -0.52 1.24 -12.04
CA ASP A 21 0.90 1.21 -11.68
C ASP A 21 1.15 1.84 -10.33
N THR A 22 0.31 2.78 -9.87
CA THR A 22 0.45 3.45 -8.58
C THR A 22 -0.88 3.66 -7.86
N ILE A 23 -0.84 3.77 -6.53
CA ILE A 23 -2.03 4.10 -5.73
C ILE A 23 -2.62 5.48 -6.11
N LYS A 24 -1.77 6.42 -6.57
CA LYS A 24 -2.18 7.75 -7.00
C LYS A 24 -3.10 7.71 -8.22
N GLU A 25 -2.92 6.74 -9.11
CA GLU A 25 -3.73 6.57 -10.32
C GLU A 25 -5.16 6.10 -10.03
N LEU A 26 -5.48 5.69 -8.80
CA LEU A 26 -6.86 5.36 -8.41
C LEU A 26 -7.77 6.59 -8.39
N GLY A 27 -7.22 7.79 -8.20
CA GLY A 27 -8.01 9.03 -8.10
C GLY A 27 -8.88 9.29 -9.33
N PRO A 28 -8.30 9.48 -10.53
CA PRO A 28 -9.07 9.84 -11.73
C PRO A 28 -10.21 8.86 -12.06
N PRO A 29 -10.02 7.52 -12.04
CA PRO A 29 -11.10 6.57 -12.25
C PRO A 29 -12.22 6.68 -11.20
N VAL A 30 -11.85 6.77 -9.92
CA VAL A 30 -12.82 6.80 -8.80
C VAL A 30 -13.71 8.04 -8.83
N PHE A 31 -13.15 9.19 -9.22
CA PHE A 31 -13.93 10.42 -9.37
C PHE A 31 -14.69 10.51 -10.70
N SER A 32 -14.37 9.67 -11.69
CA SER A 32 -15.02 9.70 -13.01
C SER A 32 -16.38 9.01 -13.04
N HIS A 33 -16.54 7.89 -12.32
CA HIS A 33 -17.76 7.09 -12.39
C HIS A 33 -18.00 6.30 -11.11
N ARG A 34 -19.26 6.27 -10.66
CA ARG A 34 -19.68 5.60 -9.41
C ARG A 34 -19.24 4.13 -9.31
N ILE A 35 -19.26 3.40 -10.42
CA ILE A 35 -18.82 1.99 -10.43
C ILE A 35 -17.38 1.78 -9.94
N PHE A 36 -16.46 2.70 -10.26
CA PHE A 36 -15.08 2.63 -9.80
C PHE A 36 -14.97 3.01 -8.33
N HIS A 37 -15.76 3.99 -7.90
CA HIS A 37 -15.88 4.35 -6.49
C HIS A 37 -16.39 3.16 -5.65
N ASP A 38 -17.49 2.53 -6.06
CA ASP A 38 -18.11 1.42 -5.33
C ASP A 38 -17.17 0.21 -5.33
N ALA A 39 -16.51 -0.09 -6.45
CA ALA A 39 -15.50 -1.15 -6.51
C ALA A 39 -14.29 -0.87 -5.59
N LEU A 40 -13.81 0.37 -5.52
CA LEU A 40 -12.72 0.75 -4.62
C LEU A 40 -13.15 0.65 -3.15
N HIS A 41 -14.36 1.12 -2.82
CA HIS A 41 -14.88 1.09 -1.45
C HIS A 41 -14.96 -0.34 -0.92
N ASP A 42 -15.54 -1.26 -1.72
CA ASP A 42 -15.76 -2.64 -1.31
C ASP A 42 -14.46 -3.49 -1.32
N ASN A 43 -13.47 -3.10 -2.14
CA ASN A 43 -12.29 -3.93 -2.41
C ASN A 43 -10.96 -3.19 -2.18
N LEU A 44 -10.94 -2.13 -1.37
CA LEU A 44 -9.77 -1.26 -1.16
C LEU A 44 -8.49 -2.07 -0.88
N HIS A 45 -8.56 -2.97 0.10
CA HIS A 45 -7.39 -3.76 0.52
C HIS A 45 -6.90 -4.70 -0.58
N ALA A 46 -7.81 -5.29 -1.36
CA ALA A 46 -7.44 -6.19 -2.46
C ALA A 46 -6.76 -5.41 -3.59
N ILE A 47 -7.34 -4.27 -3.98
CA ILE A 47 -6.80 -3.37 -5.01
C ILE A 47 -5.43 -2.85 -4.59
N ALA A 48 -5.34 -2.27 -3.41
CA ALA A 48 -4.12 -1.65 -2.92
C ALA A 48 -3.00 -2.67 -2.70
N ARG A 49 -3.32 -3.84 -2.14
CA ARG A 49 -2.36 -4.95 -2.01
C ARG A 49 -1.81 -5.34 -3.37
N ARG A 50 -2.67 -5.49 -4.38
CA ARG A 50 -2.23 -5.89 -5.72
C ARG A 50 -1.28 -4.88 -6.35
N ILE A 51 -1.67 -3.60 -6.28
CA ILE A 51 -0.86 -2.47 -6.76
C ILE A 51 0.51 -2.45 -6.04
N LEU A 52 0.51 -2.66 -4.72
CA LEU A 52 1.73 -2.70 -3.92
C LEU A 52 2.61 -3.91 -4.19
N THR A 53 2.06 -5.13 -4.29
CA THR A 53 2.87 -6.34 -4.56
C THR A 53 3.52 -6.33 -5.94
N ARG A 54 3.00 -5.56 -6.89
CA ARG A 54 3.62 -5.37 -8.21
C ARG A 54 4.74 -4.33 -8.19
N GLN A 55 4.69 -3.41 -7.23
CA GLN A 55 5.60 -2.29 -7.07
C GLN A 55 6.76 -2.62 -6.13
N VAL A 56 6.40 -3.13 -4.96
CA VAL A 56 7.28 -3.38 -3.82
C VAL A 56 7.67 -4.87 -3.85
N PRO A 57 8.96 -5.20 -4.05
CA PRO A 57 9.45 -6.56 -3.89
C PRO A 57 9.15 -7.12 -2.49
N ASP A 58 8.90 -8.42 -2.39
CA ASP A 58 8.43 -9.10 -1.17
C ASP A 58 9.35 -8.92 0.06
N GLY A 59 10.62 -8.51 -0.12
CA GLY A 59 11.54 -8.21 0.98
C GLY A 59 11.54 -6.76 1.50
N ILE A 60 10.94 -5.81 0.77
CA ILE A 60 11.02 -4.36 1.09
C ILE A 60 9.80 -3.91 1.91
N LEU A 61 8.68 -4.62 1.74
CA LEU A 61 7.41 -4.27 2.36
C LEU A 61 7.46 -4.12 3.89
N PRO A 62 8.13 -4.99 4.66
CA PRO A 62 8.23 -4.82 6.11
C PRO A 62 8.92 -3.52 6.53
N TYR A 63 10.00 -3.17 5.84
CA TYR A 63 10.73 -1.92 6.07
C TYR A 63 9.87 -0.69 5.76
N SER A 64 9.07 -0.75 4.69
CA SER A 64 8.10 0.30 4.37
C SER A 64 7.07 0.53 5.46
N LEU A 65 6.62 -0.54 6.13
CA LEU A 65 5.66 -0.42 7.23
C LEU A 65 6.30 0.14 8.49
N VAL A 66 7.57 -0.18 8.75
CA VAL A 66 8.29 0.44 9.85
C VAL A 66 8.51 1.92 9.58
N LEU A 67 8.92 2.30 8.37
CA LEU A 67 9.04 3.71 7.96
C LEU A 67 7.71 4.45 8.08
N LEU A 68 6.60 3.82 7.69
CA LEU A 68 5.28 4.43 7.89
C LEU A 68 5.03 4.73 9.37
N LYS A 69 5.30 3.76 10.25
CA LYS A 69 5.10 3.92 11.70
C LYS A 69 5.99 5.00 12.31
N THR A 70 7.18 5.29 11.76
CA THR A 70 8.01 6.41 12.25
C THR A 70 7.31 7.76 12.06
N THR A 71 6.39 7.88 11.10
CA THR A 71 5.61 9.11 10.89
C THR A 71 4.42 9.25 11.84
N GLN A 72 4.10 8.19 12.60
CA GLN A 72 2.92 8.10 13.47
C GLN A 72 3.27 8.16 14.96
N ILE A 73 4.55 8.09 15.32
CA ILE A 73 4.99 8.11 16.71
C ILE A 73 5.40 9.51 17.17
N ASP A 74 5.27 9.76 18.47
CA ASP A 74 5.94 10.88 19.13
C ASP A 74 7.39 10.47 19.44
N VAL A 75 8.34 11.22 18.90
CA VAL A 75 9.78 10.99 19.12
C VAL A 75 10.20 11.26 20.57
N MET A 76 9.40 12.01 21.33
CA MET A 76 9.64 12.26 22.75
C MET A 76 9.13 11.09 23.63
N ASP A 77 8.30 10.20 23.09
CA ASP A 77 7.90 8.97 23.77
C ASP A 77 8.96 7.89 23.58
N ARG A 78 9.79 7.74 24.62
CA ARG A 78 10.87 6.74 24.67
C ARG A 78 10.37 5.31 24.49
N ASN A 79 9.15 4.98 24.92
CA ASN A 79 8.60 3.64 24.75
C ASN A 79 8.21 3.39 23.30
N ALA A 80 7.60 4.38 22.64
CA ALA A 80 7.27 4.30 21.22
C ALA A 80 8.52 4.15 20.34
N VAL A 81 9.58 4.89 20.65
CA VAL A 81 10.88 4.78 19.96
C VAL A 81 11.51 3.39 20.18
N ASN A 82 11.56 2.90 21.41
CA ASN A 82 12.10 1.56 21.71
C ASN A 82 11.33 0.44 20.99
N LEU A 83 10.01 0.56 20.90
CA LEU A 83 9.17 -0.41 20.17
C LEU A 83 9.48 -0.41 18.67
N LEU A 84 9.76 0.74 18.07
CA LEU A 84 10.17 0.81 16.66
C LEU A 84 11.54 0.19 16.42
N ILE A 85 12.51 0.46 17.29
CA ILE A 85 13.85 -0.13 17.21
C ILE A 85 13.74 -1.65 17.29
N SER A 86 12.98 -2.19 18.25
CA SER A 86 12.75 -3.62 18.39
C SER A 86 12.11 -4.25 17.14
N ARG A 87 11.23 -3.51 16.45
CA ARG A 87 10.61 -3.95 15.18
C ARG A 87 11.55 -3.89 13.97
N LEU A 88 12.55 -3.00 13.99
CA LEU A 88 13.63 -3.00 12.99
C LEU A 88 14.58 -4.18 13.21
N GLU A 89 14.88 -4.49 14.47
CA GLU A 89 15.74 -5.62 14.84
C GLU A 89 15.06 -6.98 14.56
N ASN A 90 13.73 -7.05 14.70
CA ASN A 90 12.93 -8.26 14.51
C ASN A 90 11.84 -8.01 13.47
N ILE A 91 12.26 -7.78 12.23
CA ILE A 91 11.33 -7.55 11.12
C ILE A 91 10.47 -8.80 10.86
N ASP A 92 9.15 -8.60 10.83
CA ASP A 92 8.20 -9.59 10.37
C ASP A 92 8.31 -9.72 8.84
N PRO A 93 8.71 -10.89 8.30
CA PRO A 93 8.86 -11.09 6.86
C PRO A 93 7.52 -11.15 6.11
N SER A 94 6.38 -11.25 6.80
CA SER A 94 5.06 -11.36 6.16
C SER A 94 4.01 -10.51 6.87
N PRO A 95 4.17 -9.18 6.86
CA PRO A 95 3.32 -8.29 7.62
C PRO A 95 1.90 -8.20 7.01
N SER A 96 0.90 -8.16 7.87
CA SER A 96 -0.49 -7.95 7.46
C SER A 96 -0.70 -6.52 6.93
N LEU A 97 -1.32 -6.42 5.75
CA LEU A 97 -1.69 -5.15 5.13
C LEU A 97 -3.17 -4.78 5.32
N VAL A 98 -3.95 -5.60 6.03
CA VAL A 98 -5.42 -5.53 6.07
C VAL A 98 -5.95 -4.30 6.84
N HIS A 99 -5.08 -3.59 7.57
CA HIS A 99 -5.47 -2.45 8.41
C HIS A 99 -5.02 -1.09 7.87
N LEU A 100 -4.42 -1.05 6.68
CA LEU A 100 -3.91 0.20 6.12
C LEU A 100 -5.01 0.99 5.41
N SER A 101 -5.03 2.28 5.65
CA SER A 101 -5.80 3.26 4.90
C SER A 101 -5.20 3.50 3.50
N LEU A 102 -6.00 4.10 2.60
CA LEU A 102 -5.54 4.49 1.26
C LEU A 102 -4.32 5.42 1.31
N ALA A 103 -4.27 6.33 2.29
CA ALA A 103 -3.15 7.24 2.47
C ALA A 103 -1.86 6.49 2.85
N GLU A 104 -1.97 5.48 3.71
CA GLU A 104 -0.84 4.64 4.12
C GLU A 104 -0.33 3.77 2.96
N TYR A 105 -1.23 3.21 2.15
CA TYR A 105 -0.85 2.54 0.92
C TYR A 105 -0.14 3.48 -0.06
N ALA A 106 -0.64 4.70 -0.22
CA ALA A 106 -0.02 5.71 -1.07
C ALA A 106 1.36 6.13 -0.55
N PHE A 107 1.54 6.21 0.78
CA PHE A 107 2.84 6.49 1.39
C PHE A 107 3.86 5.38 1.05
N ILE A 108 3.47 4.12 1.20
CA ILE A 108 4.34 2.98 0.88
C ILE A 108 4.72 2.98 -0.61
N SER A 109 3.73 3.12 -1.49
CA SER A 109 3.91 3.18 -2.96
C SER A 109 4.88 4.30 -3.37
N GLN A 110 4.82 5.45 -2.71
CA GLN A 110 5.70 6.59 -3.01
C GLN A 110 7.13 6.43 -2.51
N ASN A 111 7.32 5.78 -1.35
CA ASN A 111 8.63 5.71 -0.69
C ASN A 111 9.42 4.44 -1.03
N GLN A 112 8.85 3.50 -1.78
CA GLN A 112 9.49 2.21 -2.11
C GLN A 112 10.90 2.33 -2.70
N VAL A 113 11.16 3.34 -3.54
CA VAL A 113 12.47 3.55 -4.17
C VAL A 113 13.48 3.96 -3.11
N ALA A 114 13.14 4.93 -2.25
CA ALA A 114 14.01 5.38 -1.17
C ALA A 114 14.34 4.25 -0.19
N ILE A 115 13.35 3.41 0.13
CA ILE A 115 13.53 2.26 1.03
C ILE A 115 14.43 1.21 0.37
N LYS A 116 14.28 0.97 -0.94
CA LYS A 116 15.18 0.08 -1.67
C LYS A 116 16.64 0.54 -1.59
N TRP A 117 16.89 1.83 -1.79
CA TRP A 117 18.24 2.40 -1.65
C TRP A 117 18.78 2.24 -0.23
N MET A 118 17.95 2.51 0.78
CA MET A 118 18.33 2.34 2.19
C MET A 118 18.73 0.90 2.51
N ILE A 119 17.96 -0.10 2.06
CA ILE A 119 18.29 -1.51 2.28
C ILE A 119 19.61 -1.88 1.60
N GLN A 120 19.84 -1.40 0.37
CA GLN A 120 21.09 -1.66 -0.36
C GLN A 120 22.31 -1.05 0.34
N ASP A 121 22.18 0.16 0.90
CA ASP A 121 23.24 0.83 1.65
C ASP A 121 23.53 0.13 3.00
N MET A 122 22.50 -0.43 3.63
CA MET A 122 22.62 -1.16 4.90
C MET A 122 23.23 -2.56 4.76
N GLY A 123 23.57 -3.02 3.55
CA GLY A 123 24.32 -4.26 3.33
C GLY A 123 23.66 -5.54 3.86
N CYS A 124 22.32 -5.61 3.80
CA CYS A 124 21.58 -6.87 4.00
C CYS A 124 21.55 -7.70 2.70
#